data_AF-A0A916GZS2-F1
#
_entry.id   AF-A0A916GZS2-F1
#
_cell.length_a   1.000
_cell.length_b   1.000
_cell.length_c   1.000
_cell.angle_alpha   90.00
_cell.angle_beta   90.00
_cell.angle_gamma   90.00
#
_symmetry.space_group_name_H-M   'P 1'
#
loop_
_entity.id
_entity.type
_entity.pdbx_description
1 polymer ?
#
loop_
_entity_poly.entity_id
_entity_poly.type
_entity_poly.pdbx_seq_one_letter_code
_entity_poly.pdbx_strand_id
1 'polypeptide(L)'
;MHRNGCRRSIAVVIALVSLLAGAPRGAPALDLDALANGTSFSAGVLTFSNFDIVLGGDLPTSLDAYPVQVLADGFRIAGPLSTLLGASGSMLLSYDVSTSEPSGILGASLFSDGIALGAGAQAYVAESIFADDGTPLGSLFVYDVAGVGGSSLDAFALGGAASLHVVGSLDLRSGTFAALPFVEQRFVAVPEPLSMLLLLGGLAGLARAGRRPREN
;
A
#
# COMPACT_ATOMS: atom_id res chain seq x y z
N MET A 1 56.94 19.41 -48.56
CA MET A 1 56.59 20.24 -47.38
C MET A 1 55.20 20.84 -47.60
N HIS A 2 54.17 20.26 -46.99
CA HIS A 2 52.98 20.99 -46.53
C HIS A 2 52.17 20.08 -45.60
N ARG A 3 51.87 20.61 -44.41
CA ARG A 3 51.07 20.03 -43.34
C ARG A 3 49.61 19.81 -43.80
N ASN A 4 48.90 18.86 -43.22
CA ASN A 4 47.81 19.13 -42.26
C ASN A 4 47.05 17.84 -41.91
N GLY A 5 46.85 17.62 -40.62
CA GLY A 5 46.10 16.49 -40.07
C GLY A 5 44.60 16.58 -40.28
N CYS A 6 43.94 15.44 -40.16
CA CYS A 6 42.50 15.39 -39.96
C CYS A 6 42.19 14.29 -38.94
N ARG A 7 41.94 14.71 -37.69
CA ARG A 7 41.25 13.92 -36.68
C ARG A 7 39.77 13.83 -37.06
N ARG A 8 39.21 12.63 -37.21
CA ARG A 8 37.76 12.36 -37.13
C ARG A 8 37.58 10.94 -36.57
N SER A 9 37.34 10.83 -35.26
CA SER A 9 35.99 10.69 -34.65
C SER A 9 35.43 9.28 -34.87
N ILE A 10 35.64 8.42 -33.88
CA ILE A 10 35.00 7.10 -33.75
C ILE A 10 33.52 7.35 -33.47
N ALA A 11 32.66 7.09 -34.46
CA ALA A 11 31.22 7.03 -34.26
C ALA A 11 30.88 5.67 -33.67
N VAL A 12 30.50 5.64 -32.39
CA VAL A 12 29.91 4.47 -31.75
C VAL A 12 28.46 4.39 -32.22
N VAL A 13 28.16 3.41 -33.07
CA VAL A 13 26.79 3.05 -33.45
C VAL A 13 26.24 2.17 -32.33
N ILE A 14 25.41 2.74 -31.45
CA ILE A 14 24.58 1.95 -30.53
C ILE A 14 23.38 1.47 -31.33
N ALA A 15 23.39 0.21 -31.73
CA ALA A 15 22.25 -0.48 -32.32
C ALA A 15 21.17 -0.65 -31.23
N LEU A 16 20.13 0.18 -31.30
CA LEU A 16 18.92 0.08 -30.50
C LEU A 16 17.82 -0.52 -31.38
N VAL A 17 17.72 -1.85 -31.50
CA VAL A 17 16.52 -2.53 -32.02
C VAL A 17 16.43 -3.95 -31.45
N SER A 18 15.46 -4.19 -30.58
CA SER A 18 14.39 -5.21 -30.73
C SER A 18 13.62 -5.29 -29.40
N LEU A 19 12.41 -4.72 -29.34
CA LEU A 19 11.12 -5.26 -29.79
C LEU A 19 10.40 -6.08 -28.68
N LEU A 20 9.42 -5.42 -28.06
CA LEU A 20 8.06 -5.93 -27.87
C LEU A 20 7.89 -7.41 -27.46
N ALA A 21 8.36 -7.78 -26.27
CA ALA A 21 7.87 -8.97 -25.59
C ALA A 21 7.09 -8.53 -24.34
N GLY A 22 5.78 -8.38 -24.51
CA GLY A 22 4.82 -8.22 -23.42
C GLY A 22 4.69 -6.79 -22.89
N ALA A 23 3.83 -5.98 -23.53
CA ALA A 23 3.05 -5.07 -22.70
C ALA A 23 2.35 -5.96 -21.66
N PRO A 24 2.54 -5.75 -20.34
CA PRO A 24 1.82 -6.53 -19.35
C PRO A 24 0.35 -6.40 -19.73
N ARG A 25 -0.30 -7.55 -20.00
CA ARG A 25 -1.75 -7.60 -20.09
C ARG A 25 -2.23 -6.89 -18.84
N GLY A 26 -2.91 -5.75 -19.00
CA GLY A 26 -3.33 -4.92 -17.88
C GLY A 26 -3.91 -5.85 -16.84
N ALA A 27 -3.25 -5.93 -15.68
CA ALA A 27 -3.77 -6.75 -14.60
C ALA A 27 -5.23 -6.32 -14.39
N PRO A 28 -6.17 -7.26 -14.25
CA PRO A 28 -7.54 -6.90 -13.92
C PRO A 28 -7.48 -5.95 -12.71
N ALA A 29 -8.27 -4.87 -12.77
CA ALA A 29 -8.36 -3.97 -11.64
C ALA A 29 -8.78 -4.82 -10.43
N LEU A 30 -7.98 -4.77 -9.36
CA LEU A 30 -8.30 -5.47 -8.13
C LEU A 30 -9.43 -4.70 -7.44
N ASP A 31 -10.46 -5.41 -7.00
CA ASP A 31 -11.59 -4.85 -6.27
C ASP A 31 -11.95 -5.77 -5.10
N LEU A 32 -12.85 -5.31 -4.23
CA LEU A 32 -13.26 -6.11 -3.06
C LEU A 32 -14.01 -7.39 -3.45
N ASP A 33 -14.63 -7.47 -4.63
CA ASP A 33 -15.32 -8.69 -5.08
C ASP A 33 -14.31 -9.78 -5.42
N ALA A 34 -13.25 -9.45 -6.17
CA ALA A 34 -12.17 -10.38 -6.46
C ALA A 34 -11.51 -10.91 -5.17
N LEU A 35 -11.29 -10.03 -4.18
CA LEU A 35 -10.71 -10.38 -2.90
C LEU A 35 -11.63 -11.29 -2.07
N ALA A 36 -12.92 -10.95 -1.96
CA ALA A 36 -13.92 -11.79 -1.29
C ALA A 36 -14.06 -13.18 -1.92
N ASN A 37 -13.81 -13.29 -3.23
CA ASN A 37 -13.78 -14.56 -3.96
C ASN A 37 -12.44 -15.33 -3.83
N GLY A 38 -11.58 -14.94 -2.89
CA GLY A 38 -10.34 -15.65 -2.53
C GLY A 38 -9.09 -15.21 -3.30
N THR A 39 -9.14 -14.12 -4.04
CA THR A 39 -7.94 -13.58 -4.69
C THR A 39 -6.96 -13.05 -3.63
N SER A 40 -5.69 -13.43 -3.76
CA SER A 40 -4.58 -12.85 -3.00
C SER A 40 -3.73 -11.93 -3.88
N PHE A 41 -2.98 -11.03 -3.26
CA PHE A 41 -2.04 -10.16 -3.96
C PHE A 41 -0.81 -9.85 -3.08
N SER A 42 0.23 -9.31 -3.71
CA SER A 42 1.45 -8.90 -3.02
C SER A 42 1.72 -7.40 -3.18
N ALA A 43 2.21 -6.77 -2.12
CA ALA A 43 2.71 -5.40 -2.11
C ALA A 43 4.16 -5.40 -1.58
N GLY A 44 5.12 -5.33 -2.50
CA GLY A 44 6.52 -5.51 -2.15
C GLY A 44 6.78 -6.93 -1.62
N VAL A 45 7.24 -7.02 -0.36
CA VAL A 45 7.53 -8.29 0.34
C VAL A 45 6.34 -8.85 1.11
N LEU A 46 5.22 -8.11 1.12
CA LEU A 46 4.00 -8.47 1.83
C LEU A 46 3.07 -9.27 0.92
N THR A 47 2.38 -10.25 1.47
CA THR A 47 1.31 -11.00 0.81
C THR A 47 0.03 -10.87 1.61
N PHE A 48 -1.05 -10.47 0.94
CA PHE A 48 -2.38 -10.28 1.51
C PHE A 48 -3.33 -11.36 0.99
N SER A 49 -4.09 -11.97 1.89
CA SER A 49 -4.97 -13.10 1.57
C SER A 49 -6.14 -13.22 2.55
N ASN A 50 -7.02 -14.19 2.31
CA ASN A 50 -8.11 -14.58 3.21
C ASN A 50 -9.04 -13.41 3.56
N PHE A 51 -9.41 -12.64 2.54
CA PHE A 51 -10.32 -11.52 2.69
C PHE A 51 -11.74 -12.01 2.99
N ASP A 52 -12.34 -11.46 4.05
CA ASP A 52 -13.77 -11.57 4.34
C ASP A 52 -14.34 -10.16 4.50
N ILE A 53 -15.39 -9.86 3.73
CA ILE A 53 -15.92 -8.50 3.57
C ILE A 53 -17.44 -8.53 3.74
N VAL A 54 -17.94 -7.73 4.66
CA VAL A 54 -19.38 -7.58 4.92
C VAL A 54 -19.76 -6.11 4.85
N LEU A 55 -20.73 -5.79 3.99
CA LEU A 55 -21.31 -4.45 3.87
C LEU A 55 -22.61 -4.33 4.66
N GLY A 56 -22.85 -3.15 5.21
CA GLY A 56 -24.05 -2.80 5.96
C GLY A 56 -24.54 -1.39 5.71
N GLY A 57 -25.81 -1.16 6.03
CA GLY A 57 -26.46 0.14 5.89
C GLY A 57 -26.69 0.56 4.44
N ASP A 58 -26.47 1.84 4.18
CA ASP A 58 -26.80 2.54 2.93
C ASP A 58 -25.63 2.58 1.93
N LEU A 59 -24.54 1.85 2.18
CA LEU A 59 -23.45 1.73 1.21
C LEU A 59 -23.86 0.85 0.03
N PRO A 60 -23.33 1.11 -1.19
CA PRO A 60 -23.55 0.23 -2.33
C PRO A 60 -23.14 -1.21 -2.00
N THR A 61 -24.05 -2.16 -2.19
CA THR A 61 -23.87 -3.57 -1.77
C THR A 61 -22.96 -4.36 -2.72
N SER A 62 -22.61 -3.80 -3.87
CA SER A 62 -21.79 -4.47 -4.89
C SER A 62 -20.32 -4.26 -4.56
N LEU A 63 -19.57 -5.32 -4.30
CA LEU A 63 -18.16 -5.24 -3.88
C LEU A 63 -17.21 -4.78 -5.00
N ASP A 64 -17.59 -4.97 -6.26
CA ASP A 64 -16.89 -4.45 -7.44
C ASP A 64 -16.89 -2.91 -7.53
N ALA A 65 -17.77 -2.24 -6.77
CA ALA A 65 -17.78 -0.78 -6.65
C ALA A 65 -16.60 -0.22 -5.83
N TYR A 66 -15.81 -1.08 -5.17
CA TYR A 66 -14.74 -0.71 -4.27
C TYR A 66 -13.39 -1.18 -4.84
N PRO A 67 -12.73 -0.37 -5.68
CA PRO A 67 -11.43 -0.71 -6.21
C PRO A 67 -10.36 -0.73 -5.11
N VAL A 68 -9.44 -1.69 -5.23
CA VAL A 68 -8.26 -1.84 -4.40
C VAL A 68 -7.02 -1.46 -5.21
N GLN A 69 -6.33 -0.42 -4.77
CA GLN A 69 -5.06 -0.01 -5.32
C GLN A 69 -3.93 -0.61 -4.49
N VAL A 70 -3.11 -1.47 -5.12
CA VAL A 70 -1.89 -2.00 -4.51
C VAL A 70 -0.83 -0.90 -4.42
N LEU A 71 -0.25 -0.72 -3.24
CA LEU A 71 0.84 0.23 -2.96
C LEU A 71 2.17 -0.53 -2.83
N ALA A 72 3.25 0.17 -2.49
CA ALA A 72 4.56 -0.47 -2.33
C ALA A 72 4.65 -1.33 -1.05
N ASP A 73 3.93 -0.93 -0.01
CA ASP A 73 4.00 -1.40 1.37
C ASP A 73 2.60 -1.69 1.95
N GLY A 74 1.59 -1.86 1.08
CA GLY A 74 0.22 -2.06 1.50
C GLY A 74 -0.79 -1.87 0.38
N PHE A 75 -1.98 -1.37 0.71
CA PHE A 75 -3.04 -1.16 -0.26
C PHE A 75 -3.95 0.00 0.16
N ARG A 76 -4.76 0.46 -0.79
CA ARG A 76 -5.79 1.48 -0.59
C ARG A 76 -7.11 0.99 -1.13
N ILE A 77 -8.15 1.06 -0.32
CA ILE A 77 -9.54 0.88 -0.74
C ILE A 77 -10.11 2.26 -1.07
N ALA A 78 -10.72 2.39 -2.24
CA ALA A 78 -11.49 3.57 -2.62
C ALA A 78 -12.90 3.13 -3.04
N GLY A 79 -13.75 4.10 -3.38
CA GLY A 79 -15.09 3.82 -3.88
C GLY A 79 -16.14 4.75 -3.28
N PRO A 80 -17.42 4.37 -3.36
CA PRO A 80 -18.55 5.17 -2.87
C PRO A 80 -18.70 5.08 -1.34
N LEU A 81 -17.61 5.27 -0.59
CA LEU A 81 -17.58 5.30 0.87
C LEU A 81 -18.09 6.66 1.39
N SER A 82 -19.37 6.92 1.18
CA SER A 82 -20.02 8.16 1.63
C SER A 82 -21.50 7.96 1.93
N THR A 83 -22.02 8.74 2.87
CA THR A 83 -23.44 8.78 3.24
C THR A 83 -23.94 10.22 3.31
N LEU A 84 -25.25 10.41 3.09
CA LEU A 84 -25.90 11.71 3.00
C LEU A 84 -27.18 11.73 3.84
N LEU A 85 -27.52 12.91 4.37
CA LEU A 85 -28.84 13.22 4.92
C LEU A 85 -29.37 12.25 5.99
N GLY A 86 -28.53 11.89 6.95
CA GLY A 86 -28.93 11.00 8.05
C GLY A 86 -28.69 9.51 7.79
N ALA A 87 -28.31 9.15 6.56
CA ALA A 87 -27.93 7.78 6.19
C ALA A 87 -26.70 7.31 6.95
N SER A 88 -26.57 6.00 7.08
CA SER A 88 -25.44 5.34 7.74
C SER A 88 -24.97 4.13 6.95
N GLY A 89 -23.68 3.84 7.01
CA GLY A 89 -23.05 2.80 6.23
C GLY A 89 -21.91 2.18 7.01
N SER A 90 -21.72 0.88 6.85
CA SER A 90 -20.59 0.19 7.47
C SER A 90 -19.99 -0.85 6.54
N MET A 91 -18.70 -1.09 6.72
CA MET A 91 -17.98 -2.18 6.07
C MET A 91 -17.12 -2.87 7.13
N LEU A 92 -17.30 -4.17 7.29
CA LEU A 92 -16.37 -5.02 8.02
C LEU A 92 -15.45 -5.69 7.02
N LEU A 93 -14.16 -5.70 7.32
CA LEU A 93 -13.11 -6.24 6.48
C LEU A 93 -12.17 -7.03 7.39
N SER A 94 -11.93 -8.30 7.09
CA SER A 94 -10.82 -9.03 7.69
C SER A 94 -9.92 -9.62 6.61
N TYR A 95 -8.64 -9.77 6.91
CA TYR A 95 -7.63 -10.33 6.02
C TYR A 95 -6.40 -10.77 6.80
N ASP A 96 -5.59 -11.59 6.17
CA ASP A 96 -4.26 -11.95 6.65
C ASP A 96 -3.19 -11.21 5.83
N VAL A 97 -2.14 -10.77 6.51
CA VAL A 97 -0.93 -10.24 5.89
C VAL A 97 0.29 -11.00 6.40
N SER A 98 1.13 -11.45 5.47
CA SER A 98 2.36 -12.18 5.77
C SER A 98 3.56 -11.59 5.03
N THR A 99 4.75 -11.88 5.52
CA THR A 99 6.01 -11.49 4.88
C THR A 99 6.99 -12.65 4.84
N SER A 100 7.82 -12.70 3.79
CA SER A 100 8.97 -13.60 3.74
C SER A 100 10.22 -13.02 4.39
N GLU A 101 10.18 -11.75 4.83
CA GLU A 101 11.33 -11.10 5.45
C GLU A 101 11.63 -11.70 6.83
N PRO A 102 12.89 -12.07 7.13
CA PRO A 102 13.25 -12.66 8.42
C PRO A 102 13.00 -11.74 9.63
N SER A 103 13.02 -10.42 9.42
CA SER A 103 12.68 -9.45 10.47
C SER A 103 11.20 -9.43 10.83
N GLY A 104 10.34 -10.04 10.00
CA GLY A 104 8.90 -9.91 10.08
C GLY A 104 8.40 -8.51 9.77
N ILE A 105 7.10 -8.31 10.05
CA ILE A 105 6.37 -7.05 9.99
C ILE A 105 6.63 -6.29 11.30
N LEU A 106 7.22 -5.11 11.17
CA LEU A 106 7.74 -4.26 12.24
C LEU A 106 6.80 -3.12 12.62
N GLY A 107 5.73 -2.89 11.86
CA GLY A 107 4.76 -1.86 12.17
C GLY A 107 3.60 -1.87 11.20
N ALA A 108 2.53 -1.20 11.61
CA ALA A 108 1.32 -1.00 10.82
C ALA A 108 0.89 0.46 10.93
N SER A 109 0.29 0.99 9.87
CA SER A 109 -0.31 2.31 9.86
C SER A 109 -1.56 2.36 8.99
N LEU A 110 -2.50 3.15 9.47
CA LEU A 110 -3.82 3.36 8.89
C LEU A 110 -3.96 4.85 8.58
N PHE A 111 -4.37 5.14 7.35
CA PHE A 111 -4.57 6.51 6.90
C PHE A 111 -5.92 6.67 6.19
N SER A 112 -6.68 7.68 6.56
CA SER A 112 -7.89 8.11 5.85
C SER A 112 -8.18 9.58 6.11
N ASP A 113 -8.50 10.32 5.05
CA ASP A 113 -8.90 11.72 5.15
C ASP A 113 -10.43 11.81 5.25
N GLY A 114 -10.96 11.37 6.38
CA GLY A 114 -12.40 11.36 6.66
C GLY A 114 -12.99 12.77 6.62
N ILE A 115 -14.26 12.85 6.20
CA ILE A 115 -15.01 14.10 6.12
C ILE A 115 -16.34 13.89 6.83
N ALA A 116 -16.65 14.68 7.85
CA ALA A 116 -17.91 14.67 8.58
C ALA A 116 -18.50 16.07 8.69
N LEU A 117 -19.67 16.27 8.06
CA LEU A 117 -20.37 17.55 8.02
C LEU A 117 -21.79 17.43 8.58
N GLY A 118 -22.13 18.37 9.46
CA GLY A 118 -23.44 18.46 10.11
C GLY A 118 -23.50 17.72 11.45
N ALA A 119 -24.41 18.15 12.32
CA ALA A 119 -24.53 17.59 13.66
C ALA A 119 -24.78 16.07 13.63
N GLY A 120 -23.99 15.32 14.39
CA GLY A 120 -24.07 13.86 14.45
C GLY A 120 -23.35 13.13 13.31
N ALA A 121 -22.68 13.85 12.40
CA ALA A 121 -21.87 13.23 11.35
C ALA A 121 -20.55 12.66 11.90
N GLN A 122 -20.20 11.46 11.45
CA GLN A 122 -19.00 10.72 11.85
C GLN A 122 -18.53 9.88 10.65
N ALA A 123 -17.22 9.84 10.46
CA ALA A 123 -16.54 8.98 9.51
C ALA A 123 -15.31 8.41 10.21
N TYR A 124 -15.25 7.10 10.45
CA TYR A 124 -14.08 6.51 11.11
C TYR A 124 -13.75 5.13 10.56
N VAL A 125 -12.48 4.75 10.77
CA VAL A 125 -11.96 3.42 10.50
C VAL A 125 -11.21 2.96 11.74
N ALA A 126 -11.54 1.77 12.20
CA ALA A 126 -10.88 1.10 13.30
C ALA A 126 -10.33 -0.23 12.82
N GLU A 127 -9.09 -0.56 13.18
CA GLU A 127 -8.53 -1.89 12.95
C GLU A 127 -7.99 -2.49 14.25
N SER A 128 -8.19 -3.79 14.42
CA SER A 128 -7.54 -4.61 15.44
C SER A 128 -6.60 -5.60 14.76
N ILE A 129 -5.37 -5.68 15.26
CA ILE A 129 -4.31 -6.51 14.69
C ILE A 129 -3.97 -7.62 15.68
N PHE A 130 -3.93 -8.85 15.18
CA PHE A 130 -3.69 -10.06 15.94
C PHE A 130 -2.49 -10.82 15.36
N ALA A 131 -1.77 -11.53 16.23
CA ALA A 131 -0.83 -12.57 15.80
C ALA A 131 -1.60 -13.81 15.29
N ASP A 132 -0.89 -14.73 14.63
CA ASP A 132 -1.46 -15.98 14.10
C ASP A 132 -2.13 -16.86 15.17
N ASP A 133 -1.71 -16.73 16.45
CA ASP A 133 -2.30 -17.44 17.59
C ASP A 133 -3.55 -16.74 18.17
N GLY A 134 -3.99 -15.64 17.57
CA GLY A 134 -5.11 -14.82 18.01
C GLY A 134 -4.78 -13.82 19.12
N THR A 135 -3.50 -13.70 19.53
CA THR A 135 -3.09 -12.71 20.53
C THR A 135 -3.25 -11.29 19.97
N PRO A 136 -3.96 -10.37 20.65
CA PRO A 136 -4.05 -8.97 20.21
C PRO A 136 -2.71 -8.27 20.34
N LEU A 137 -2.25 -7.66 19.25
CA LEU A 137 -0.99 -6.92 19.19
C LEU A 137 -1.18 -5.41 19.28
N GLY A 138 -2.32 -4.90 18.80
CA GLY A 138 -2.63 -3.48 18.84
C GLY A 138 -3.88 -3.14 18.04
N SER A 139 -4.18 -1.84 17.99
CA SER A 139 -5.29 -1.29 17.23
C SER A 139 -4.88 0.03 16.57
N LEU A 140 -5.50 0.34 15.44
CA LEU A 140 -5.35 1.60 14.72
C LEU A 140 -6.72 2.28 14.64
N PHE A 141 -6.76 3.60 14.78
CA PHE A 141 -8.01 4.35 14.72
C PHE A 141 -7.84 5.72 14.04
N VAL A 142 -8.55 5.93 12.94
CA VAL A 142 -8.64 7.22 12.25
C VAL A 142 -10.10 7.65 12.18
N TYR A 143 -10.36 8.95 12.30
CA TYR A 143 -11.73 9.46 12.37
C TYR A 143 -11.82 10.93 11.92
N ASP A 144 -13.02 11.33 11.53
CA ASP A 144 -13.48 12.71 11.53
C ASP A 144 -14.90 12.75 12.11
N VAL A 145 -15.13 13.62 13.09
CA VAL A 145 -16.41 13.78 13.76
C VAL A 145 -16.78 15.26 13.80
N ALA A 146 -17.94 15.58 13.24
CA ALA A 146 -18.40 16.96 13.12
C ALA A 146 -18.52 17.62 14.51
N GLY A 147 -17.78 18.72 14.69
CA GLY A 147 -17.75 19.47 15.95
C GLY A 147 -16.75 18.96 17.00
N VAL A 148 -16.09 17.81 16.75
CA VAL A 148 -15.02 17.27 17.60
C VAL A 148 -13.66 17.43 16.92
N GLY A 149 -13.59 17.21 15.61
CA GLY A 149 -12.35 17.19 14.81
C GLY A 149 -12.02 15.78 14.33
N GLY A 150 -10.81 15.61 13.79
CA GLY A 150 -10.39 14.34 13.20
C GLY A 150 -8.91 14.02 13.40
N SER A 151 -8.60 12.75 13.22
CA SER A 151 -7.26 12.18 13.12
C SER A 151 -7.20 11.35 11.85
N SER A 152 -6.37 11.74 10.90
CA SER A 152 -6.30 11.08 9.59
C SER A 152 -5.25 9.97 9.52
N LEU A 153 -4.34 9.89 10.48
CA LEU A 153 -3.26 8.91 10.53
C LEU A 153 -3.17 8.32 11.94
N ASP A 154 -3.05 7.00 12.00
CA ASP A 154 -2.62 6.28 13.19
C ASP A 154 -1.56 5.24 12.81
N ALA A 155 -0.65 4.95 13.73
CA ALA A 155 0.44 4.01 13.50
C ALA A 155 1.00 3.47 14.81
N PHE A 156 1.43 2.20 14.80
CA PHE A 156 2.19 1.64 15.90
C PHE A 156 3.26 0.66 15.44
N ALA A 157 4.26 0.47 16.30
CA ALA A 157 5.36 -0.46 16.06
C ALA A 157 5.01 -1.86 16.57
N LEU A 158 5.39 -2.87 15.79
CA LEU A 158 5.31 -4.28 16.11
C LEU A 158 6.71 -4.82 16.47
N GLY A 159 6.75 -5.94 17.17
CA GLY A 159 7.98 -6.62 17.55
C GLY A 159 8.62 -7.50 16.46
N GLY A 160 8.09 -7.48 15.23
CA GLY A 160 8.45 -8.44 14.18
C GLY A 160 7.53 -9.65 14.20
N ALA A 161 6.51 -9.67 13.35
CA ALA A 161 5.60 -10.79 13.17
C ALA A 161 5.71 -11.34 11.73
N ALA A 162 5.79 -12.66 11.57
CA ALA A 162 5.85 -13.26 10.23
C ALA A 162 4.51 -13.14 9.47
N SER A 163 3.41 -13.21 10.22
CA SER A 163 2.05 -13.07 9.73
C SER A 163 1.18 -12.40 10.80
N LEU A 164 0.12 -11.74 10.34
CA LEU A 164 -0.85 -11.00 11.14
C LEU A 164 -2.24 -11.27 10.59
N HIS A 165 -3.21 -11.39 11.49
CA HIS A 165 -4.63 -11.32 11.14
C HIS A 165 -5.15 -9.93 11.50
N VAL A 166 -5.86 -9.29 10.56
CA VAL A 166 -6.38 -7.94 10.74
C VAL A 166 -7.88 -7.94 10.60
N VAL A 167 -8.56 -7.28 11.55
CA VAL A 167 -10.01 -7.07 11.53
C VAL A 167 -10.29 -5.57 11.60
N GLY A 168 -10.82 -5.03 10.51
CA GLY A 168 -11.19 -3.65 10.33
C GLY A 168 -12.70 -3.42 10.32
N SER A 169 -13.12 -2.28 10.85
CA SER A 169 -14.44 -1.70 10.64
C SER A 169 -14.31 -0.29 10.09
N LEU A 170 -15.07 -0.02 9.04
CA LEU A 170 -15.34 1.31 8.52
C LEU A 170 -16.78 1.65 8.87
N ASP A 171 -16.99 2.84 9.43
CA ASP A 171 -18.31 3.30 9.81
C ASP A 171 -18.50 4.75 9.38
N LEU A 172 -19.63 4.99 8.71
CA LEU A 172 -20.08 6.27 8.22
C LEU A 172 -21.46 6.53 8.80
N ARG A 173 -21.62 7.66 9.46
CA ARG A 173 -22.91 8.18 9.89
C ARG A 173 -23.01 9.60 9.45
N SER A 174 -23.93 9.92 8.55
CA SER A 174 -24.12 11.31 8.13
C SER A 174 -25.06 12.03 9.09
N GLY A 175 -24.72 13.27 9.44
CA GLY A 175 -25.70 14.28 9.84
C GLY A 175 -26.24 14.94 8.58
N THR A 176 -25.35 15.63 7.87
CA THR A 176 -25.59 16.11 6.50
C THR A 176 -24.80 15.29 5.49
N PHE A 177 -23.52 15.05 5.76
CA PHE A 177 -22.61 14.29 4.91
C PHE A 177 -21.55 13.60 5.76
N ALA A 178 -21.18 12.38 5.41
CA ALA A 178 -19.99 11.72 5.92
C ALA A 178 -19.31 10.95 4.79
N ALA A 179 -17.99 10.96 4.70
CA ALA A 179 -17.25 10.22 3.70
C ALA A 179 -15.86 9.80 4.17
N LEU A 180 -15.39 8.70 3.60
CA LEU A 180 -14.00 8.23 3.68
C LEU A 180 -13.54 8.08 2.23
N PRO A 181 -12.99 9.14 1.61
CA PRO A 181 -12.66 9.14 0.17
C PRO A 181 -11.78 7.95 -0.24
N PHE A 182 -10.93 7.52 0.67
CA PHE A 182 -10.20 6.26 0.61
C PHE A 182 -9.78 5.84 2.03
N VAL A 183 -9.43 4.57 2.18
CA VAL A 183 -8.77 4.01 3.36
C VAL A 183 -7.49 3.35 2.90
N GLU A 184 -6.38 3.73 3.49
CA GLU A 184 -5.06 3.25 3.13
C GLU A 184 -4.43 2.52 4.32
N GLN A 185 -4.03 1.29 4.07
CA GLN A 185 -3.33 0.46 5.04
C GLN A 185 -1.92 0.19 4.57
N ARG A 186 -0.96 0.33 5.49
CA ARG A 186 0.45 0.02 5.23
C ARG A 186 1.07 -0.79 6.35
N PHE A 187 2.05 -1.61 5.97
CA PHE A 187 2.87 -2.39 6.87
C PHE A 187 4.34 -2.18 6.56
N VAL A 188 5.15 -2.14 7.60
CA VAL A 188 6.60 -1.98 7.46
C VAL A 188 7.26 -3.34 7.63
N ALA A 189 7.84 -3.87 6.57
CA ALA A 189 8.76 -5.00 6.61
C ALA A 189 10.08 -4.57 5.94
N VAL A 190 11.19 -4.64 6.66
CA VAL A 190 12.48 -4.11 6.20
C VAL A 190 13.40 -5.27 5.81
N PRO A 191 13.99 -5.27 4.60
CA PRO A 191 14.99 -6.26 4.23
C PRO A 191 16.16 -6.26 5.21
N GLU A 192 16.67 -7.46 5.53
CA GLU A 192 17.73 -7.61 6.54
C GLU A 192 18.88 -6.60 6.38
N PRO A 193 19.47 -6.07 7.48
CA PRO A 193 20.55 -5.09 7.44
C PRO A 193 21.74 -5.51 6.57
N LEU A 194 21.97 -6.82 6.43
CA LEU A 194 23.07 -7.38 5.66
C LEU A 194 22.90 -7.13 4.15
N SER A 195 21.66 -7.09 3.65
CA SER A 195 21.33 -6.72 2.28
C SER A 195 21.67 -5.27 1.97
N MET A 196 21.43 -4.36 2.94
CA MET A 196 21.89 -2.97 2.83
C MET A 196 23.42 -2.87 2.80
N LEU A 197 24.11 -3.62 3.65
CA LEU A 197 25.57 -3.64 3.68
C LEU A 197 26.16 -4.19 2.37
N LEU A 198 25.55 -5.23 1.80
CA LEU A 198 25.95 -5.78 0.49
C LEU A 198 25.69 -4.79 -0.65
N LEU A 199 24.56 -4.09 -0.64
CA LEU A 199 24.25 -3.06 -1.64
C LEU A 199 25.26 -1.90 -1.56
N LEU A 200 25.52 -1.40 -0.35
CA LEU A 200 26.50 -0.33 -0.11
C LEU A 200 27.91 -0.78 -0.50
N GLY A 201 28.29 -2.02 -0.15
CA GLY A 201 29.56 -2.63 -0.55
C GLY A 201 29.70 -2.77 -2.07
N GLY A 202 28.64 -3.22 -2.76
CA GLY A 202 28.60 -3.34 -4.21
C GLY A 202 28.72 -2.00 -4.93
N LEU A 203 27.99 -0.98 -4.47
CA LEU A 203 28.08 0.39 -5.01
C LEU A 203 29.47 1.00 -4.79
N ALA A 204 30.07 0.80 -3.62
CA ALA A 204 31.44 1.23 -3.34
C ALA A 204 32.45 0.52 -4.26
N GLY A 205 32.27 -0.78 -4.52
CA GLY A 205 33.08 -1.55 -5.45
C GLY A 205 32.99 -1.03 -6.89
N LEU A 206 31.79 -0.75 -7.38
CA LEU A 206 31.53 -0.15 -8.71
C LEU A 206 32.18 1.23 -8.86
N ALA A 207 32.01 2.10 -7.85
CA ALA A 207 32.62 3.43 -7.86
C ALA A 207 34.15 3.37 -7.91
N ARG A 208 34.77 2.37 -7.29
CA ARG A 208 36.22 2.15 -7.34
C ARG A 208 36.68 1.58 -8.69
N ALA A 209 35.92 0.65 -9.28
CA ALA A 209 36.24 0.05 -10.57
C ALA A 209 36.10 1.04 -11.75
N GLY A 210 35.15 1.97 -11.68
CA GLY A 210 34.95 3.02 -12.69
C GLY A 210 36.04 4.10 -12.74
N ARG A 211 36.94 4.16 -11.75
CA ARG A 211 38.05 5.11 -11.68
C ARG A 211 39.37 4.58 -12.26
N ARG A 212 39.34 3.54 -13.11
CA ARG A 212 40.57 3.11 -13.81
C ARG A 212 41.13 4.29 -14.63
N PRO A 213 42.38 4.72 -14.38
CA PRO A 213 43.02 5.75 -15.18
C PRO A 213 43.10 5.28 -16.63
N ARG A 214 42.67 6.13 -17.57
CA ARG A 214 43.08 6.00 -18.97
C ARG A 214 44.59 6.26 -18.99
N GLU A 215 45.39 5.21 -18.94
CA GLU A 215 46.80 5.29 -19.29
C GLU A 215 46.89 5.59 -20.79
N ASN A 216 47.44 6.77 -21.10
CA ASN A 216 47.91 7.17 -22.43
C ASN A 216 49.39 6.81 -22.56
#